data_AF-A0A4P9Z7R3-F1
#
_entry.id   AF-A0A4P9Z7R3-F1
#
_cell.length_a   1.000
_cell.length_b   1.000
_cell.length_c   1.000
_cell.angle_alpha   90.00
_cell.angle_beta   90.00
_cell.angle_gamma   90.00
#
_symmetry.space_group_name_H-M   'P 1'
#
loop_
_entity.id
_entity.type
_entity.pdbx_description
1 polymer ?
#
loop_
_entity_poly.entity_id
_entity_poly.type
_entity_poly.pdbx_seq_one_letter_code
_entity_poly.pdbx_strand_id
1 'polypeptide(L)'
;DDLLEVFTTLPIPGDSQQLISETIYSSSATMDGRRFAQEFMKKRQQVERQIGANMIGSWSGAIASSADKTPVVNDDGWSTSVKSKKKGKVQ
;
A
#
# COMPACT_ATOMS: atom_id res chain seq x y z
N ASP A 1 -6.59 -9.79 -2.83
CA ASP A 1 -5.72 -9.69 -1.64
C ASP A 1 -4.39 -10.43 -1.79
N ASP A 2 -4.27 -11.33 -2.77
CA ASP A 2 -3.11 -12.20 -2.96
C ASP A 2 -1.78 -11.46 -3.22
N LEU A 3 -1.81 -10.32 -3.91
CA LEU A 3 -0.59 -9.54 -4.19
C LEU A 3 0.02 -8.93 -2.92
N LEU A 4 -0.81 -8.50 -1.96
CA LEU A 4 -0.31 -7.89 -0.72
C LEU A 4 0.35 -8.95 0.16
N GLU A 5 -0.19 -10.17 0.22
CA GLU A 5 0.43 -11.29 0.92
C GLU A 5 1.77 -11.67 0.30
N VAL A 6 1.87 -11.69 -1.03
CA VAL A 6 3.15 -11.92 -1.71
C VAL A 6 4.16 -10.84 -1.31
N PHE A 7 3.78 -9.56 -1.34
CA PHE A 7 4.69 -8.46 -1.03
C PHE A 7 5.15 -8.40 0.44
N THR A 8 4.32 -8.84 1.39
CA THR A 8 4.71 -8.90 2.82
C THR A 8 5.69 -10.02 3.12
N THR A 9 5.74 -11.08 2.29
CA THR A 9 6.73 -12.16 2.42
C THR A 9 8.08 -11.85 1.79
N LEU A 10 8.17 -10.83 0.93
CA LEU A 10 9.43 -10.47 0.28
C LEU A 10 10.49 -10.03 1.30
N PRO A 11 11.78 -10.32 1.08
CA PRO A 11 12.85 -9.77 1.91
C PRO A 11 12.95 -8.25 1.76
N ILE A 12 13.27 -7.55 2.84
CA ILE A 12 13.40 -6.08 2.86
C ILE A 12 14.65 -5.55 2.13
N PRO A 13 15.85 -6.18 2.25
CA PRO A 13 17.00 -5.71 1.50
C PRO A 13 16.92 -6.15 0.02
N GLY A 14 17.07 -5.21 -0.91
CA GLY A 14 17.26 -5.48 -2.35
C GLY A 14 16.08 -5.15 -3.26
N ASP A 15 16.05 -5.82 -4.43
CA ASP A 15 15.20 -5.59 -5.62
C ASP A 15 13.68 -5.68 -5.38
N SER A 16 13.24 -5.93 -4.15
CA SER A 16 11.83 -6.03 -3.76
C SER A 16 11.01 -4.81 -4.18
N GLN A 17 11.55 -3.60 -4.05
CA GLN A 17 10.86 -2.39 -4.52
C GLN A 17 10.65 -2.40 -6.04
N GLN A 18 11.65 -2.87 -6.79
CA GLN A 18 11.58 -2.97 -8.24
C GLN A 18 10.56 -4.05 -8.65
N LEU A 19 10.62 -5.24 -8.04
CA LEU A 19 9.68 -6.34 -8.28
C LEU A 19 8.22 -5.93 -8.00
N ILE A 20 7.97 -5.23 -6.90
CA ILE A 20 6.63 -4.73 -6.56
C ILE A 20 6.17 -3.74 -7.64
N SER A 21 7.04 -2.82 -8.07
CA SER A 21 6.68 -1.84 -9.09
C SER A 21 6.33 -2.48 -10.44
N GLU A 22 7.10 -3.47 -10.89
CA GLU A 22 6.85 -4.23 -12.11
C GLU A 22 5.53 -5.02 -12.02
N THR A 23 5.28 -5.66 -10.87
CA THR A 23 4.03 -6.37 -10.60
C THR A 23 2.83 -5.43 -10.65
N ILE A 24 2.95 -4.22 -10.10
CA ILE A 24 1.88 -3.22 -10.17
C ILE A 24 1.64 -2.76 -11.60
N TYR A 25 2.67 -2.44 -12.37
CA TYR A 25 2.48 -2.06 -13.77
C TYR A 25 1.88 -3.19 -14.61
N SER A 26 2.19 -4.45 -14.28
CA SER A 26 1.56 -5.62 -14.89
C SER A 26 0.10 -5.79 -14.46
N SER A 27 -0.27 -5.41 -13.23
CA SER A 27 -1.61 -5.59 -12.68
C SER A 27 -2.54 -4.39 -12.92
N SER A 28 -2.00 -3.19 -13.11
CA SER A 28 -2.76 -1.95 -13.27
C SER A 28 -2.00 -0.95 -14.13
N ALA A 29 -2.60 -0.58 -15.26
CA ALA A 29 -2.03 0.41 -16.18
C ALA A 29 -2.15 1.86 -15.68
N THR A 30 -2.96 2.12 -14.64
CA THR A 30 -3.22 3.48 -14.13
C THR A 30 -2.57 3.75 -12.79
N MET A 31 -2.09 2.72 -12.09
CA MET A 31 -1.42 2.86 -10.81
C MET A 31 0.08 3.10 -11.01
N ASP A 32 0.62 4.11 -10.34
CA ASP A 32 2.06 4.37 -10.35
C ASP A 32 2.77 3.30 -9.50
N GLY A 33 3.30 2.26 -10.17
CA GLY A 33 3.99 1.14 -9.53
C GLY A 33 5.23 1.54 -8.73
N ARG A 34 5.98 2.55 -9.18
CA ARG A 34 7.17 3.03 -8.45
C ARG A 34 6.78 3.69 -7.14
N ARG A 35 5.79 4.61 -7.20
CA ARG A 35 5.29 5.27 -5.99
C ARG A 35 4.61 4.28 -5.04
N PHE A 36 3.83 3.34 -5.55
CA PHE A 36 3.21 2.29 -4.74
C PHE A 36 4.26 1.46 -4.00
N ALA A 37 5.30 1.00 -4.69
CA ALA A 37 6.35 0.18 -4.08
C ALA A 37 7.10 0.91 -2.96
N GLN A 38 7.43 2.19 -3.16
CA GLN A 38 8.06 3.02 -2.13
C GLN A 38 7.17 3.17 -0.89
N GLU A 39 5.90 3.51 -1.09
CA GLU A 39 4.94 3.71 -0.01
C GLU A 39 4.63 2.40 0.74
N PHE A 40 4.52 1.29 0.02
CA PHE A 40 4.34 -0.03 0.60
C PHE A 40 5.51 -0.38 1.52
N MET A 41 6.75 -0.23 1.03
CA MET A 41 7.95 -0.52 1.82
C MET A 41 8.08 0.37 3.05
N LYS A 42 7.74 1.66 2.94
CA LYS A 42 7.75 2.62 4.06
C LYS A 42 6.74 2.23 5.13
N LYS A 43 5.49 1.93 4.75
CA LYS A 43 4.44 1.49 5.69
C LYS A 43 4.79 0.15 6.31
N ARG A 44 5.33 -0.78 5.52
CA ARG A 44 5.79 -2.08 6.00
C ARG A 44 6.82 -1.93 7.13
N GLN A 45 7.85 -1.12 6.92
CA GLN A 45 8.87 -0.87 7.96
C GLN A 45 8.27 -0.19 9.20
N GLN A 46 7.31 0.71 9.05
CA GLN A 46 6.62 1.32 10.20
C GLN A 46 5.83 0.30 11.01
N VAL A 47 5.11 -0.60 10.33
CA VAL A 47 4.34 -1.67 10.95
C VAL A 47 5.27 -2.68 11.65
N GLU A 48 6.36 -3.12 11.01
CA GLU A 48 7.34 -4.02 11.62
C GLU A 48 7.97 -3.45 12.89
N ARG A 49 8.22 -2.12 12.92
CA ARG A 49 8.69 -1.43 14.13
C ARG A 49 7.66 -1.41 15.26
N GLN A 50 6.36 -1.35 14.93
CA GLN A 50 5.29 -1.28 15.93
C GLN A 50 4.91 -2.65 16.49
N ILE A 51 4.87 -3.68 15.65
CA ILE A 51 4.42 -5.03 16.04
C ILE A 51 5.60 -5.90 16.53
N GLY A 52 6.84 -5.48 16.25
CA GLY A 52 8.05 -6.24 16.57
C GLY A 52 8.28 -7.43 15.62
N ALA A 53 9.53 -7.80 15.39
CA ALA A 53 9.92 -8.81 14.41
C ALA A 53 9.27 -10.20 14.60
N ASN A 54 8.71 -10.49 15.77
CA ASN A 54 8.10 -11.80 16.09
C ASN A 54 6.65 -11.97 15.61
N MET A 55 6.00 -10.94 15.07
CA MET A 55 4.60 -10.99 14.61
C MET A 55 4.47 -10.83 13.09
N ILE A 56 5.52 -11.18 12.35
CA ILE A 56 5.58 -11.20 10.88
C ILE A 56 4.48 -12.08 10.23
N GLY A 57 3.75 -12.89 11.00
CA GLY A 57 2.69 -13.78 10.52
C GLY A 57 1.27 -13.21 10.43
N SER A 58 0.97 -12.02 10.98
CA SER A 58 -0.41 -11.49 11.01
C SER A 58 -0.54 -10.09 10.39
N TRP A 59 0.02 -9.93 9.19
CA TRP A 59 -0.11 -8.71 8.38
C TRP A 59 -1.57 -8.39 8.02
N SER A 60 -2.37 -9.43 7.77
CA SER A 60 -3.80 -9.28 7.44
C SER A 60 -4.57 -8.55 8.53
N GLY A 61 -4.29 -8.84 9.81
CA GLY A 61 -4.91 -8.15 10.96
C GLY A 61 -4.46 -6.69 11.09
N ALA A 62 -3.19 -6.39 10.82
CA ALA A 62 -2.66 -5.04 10.86
C ALA A 62 -3.22 -4.16 9.72
N ILE A 63 -3.30 -4.72 8.51
CA ILE A 63 -3.88 -4.05 7.34
C ILE A 63 -5.36 -3.77 7.57
N ALA A 64 -6.14 -4.77 8.01
CA ALA A 64 -7.56 -4.60 8.30
C ALA A 64 -7.81 -3.53 9.37
N SER A 65 -6.98 -3.49 10.42
CA SER A 65 -7.09 -2.49 11.49
C SER A 65 -6.72 -1.06 11.05
N SER A 66 -5.91 -0.93 9.99
CA SER A 66 -5.48 0.34 9.42
C SER A 66 -6.43 0.89 8.34
N ALA A 67 -7.21 0.02 7.69
CA ALA A 67 -8.08 0.38 6.56
C ALA A 67 -9.19 1.37 6.92
N ASP A 68 -9.65 1.38 8.18
CA ASP A 68 -10.72 2.28 8.66
C ASP A 68 -10.21 3.67 9.09
N LYS A 69 -8.88 3.85 9.14
CA LYS A 69 -8.28 5.06 9.72
C LYS A 69 -7.58 5.86 8.63
N THR A 70 -8.30 6.86 8.14
CA THR A 70 -7.83 8.09 7.47
C THR A 70 -7.55 8.04 5.96
N PRO A 71 -8.03 9.05 5.20
CA PRO A 71 -7.50 9.33 3.87
C PRO A 71 -6.04 9.76 4.00
N VAL A 72 -5.12 8.89 3.59
CA VAL A 72 -3.68 9.21 3.56
C VAL A 72 -3.42 10.17 2.40
N VAL A 73 -3.30 11.45 2.73
CA VAL A 73 -2.61 12.45 1.91
C VAL A 73 -1.15 12.41 2.35
N ASN A 74 -0.27 11.92 1.47
CA ASN A 74 1.16 11.99 1.71
C ASN A 74 1.70 13.40 1.39
N ASP A 75 2.85 13.74 1.97
CA ASP A 75 3.57 15.01 1.76
C ASP A 75 3.86 15.28 0.26
N ASP A 76 4.01 14.21 -0.54
CA ASP A 76 4.20 14.24 -2.00
C ASP A 76 2.90 14.45 -2.82
N GLY A 77 1.81 14.89 -2.18
CA GLY A 77 0.54 15.26 -2.82
C GLY A 77 -0.25 14.10 -3.44
N TRP A 78 0.23 12.86 -3.31
CA TRP A 78 -0.47 11.67 -3.76
C TRP A 78 -1.53 11.27 -2.73
N SER A 79 -2.80 11.28 -3.14
CA SER A 79 -3.93 10.82 -2.34
C SER A 79 -4.60 9.63 -3.03
N THR A 80 -4.80 8.54 -2.29
CA THR A 80 -5.63 7.42 -2.76
C THR A 80 -7.13 7.72 -2.68
N SER A 81 -7.51 8.94 -2.29
CA SER A 81 -8.89 9.37 -2.20
C SER A 81 -9.49 9.43 -3.60
N VAL A 82 -10.22 8.38 -3.98
CA VAL A 82 -11.15 8.42 -5.10
C VAL A 82 -12.16 9.52 -4.76
N LYS A 83 -12.02 10.69 -5.40
CA LYS A 83 -13.06 11.73 -5.33
C LYS A 83 -14.34 11.08 -5.84
N SER A 84 -15.24 10.72 -4.93
CA SER A 84 -16.58 10.29 -5.29
C SER A 84 -17.20 11.47 -6.04
N LYS A 85 -17.26 11.34 -7.37
CA LYS A 85 -17.76 12.38 -8.26
C LYS A 85 -19.24 12.54 -7.95
N LYS A 86 -19.57 13.48 -7.06
CA LYS A 86 -20.93 13.82 -6.67
C LYS A 86 -21.66 14.27 -7.94
N LYS A 87 -22.47 13.38 -8.51
CA LYS A 87 -23.33 13.64 -9.66
C LYS A 87 -24.27 14.76 -9.26
N GLY A 88 -24.13 15.93 -9.87
CA GLY A 88 -25.00 17.08 -9.64
C GLY A 88 -26.44 16.67 -9.88
N LYS A 89 -27.28 16.81 -8.85
CA LYS A 89 -28.74 16.84 -9.04
C LYS A 89 -29.03 18.13 -9.80
N VAL A 90 -29.47 17.99 -11.05
CA VAL A 90 -30.19 19.04 -11.75
C VAL A 90 -31.55 19.16 -11.05
N GLN A 91 -31.86 20.36 -10.56
CA GLN A 91 -33.17 20.74 -10.04
C GLN A 91 -33.58 22.03 -10.73
#